data_AF-A0A7R9UGX5-F1
#
_entry.id   AF-A0A7R9UGX5-F1
#
_cell.length_a   1.000
_cell.length_b   1.000
_cell.length_c   1.000
_cell.angle_alpha   90.00
_cell.angle_beta   90.00
_cell.angle_gamma   90.00
#
_symmetry.space_group_name_H-M   'P 1'
#
loop_
_entity.id
_entity.type
_entity.pdbx_description
1 polymer ?
#
loop_
_entity_poly.entity_id
_entity_poly.type
_entity_poly.pdbx_seq_one_letter_code
_entity_poly.pdbx_strand_id
1 'polypeptide(L)'
;AEGTAPPSAHARTPLRQRFNYGAFDAGARLVASNPEAKSASAILKGDRDQYMLNPCAARKWVVVALPEDIKVDAVSLSNHELFASSVHEWQLLGSMKYPTELWFELGKFEAADSKQPQDFILTQPNWARYLKLRLISHHRTEHYCTLSQLSVYGQTVMDDFAEAMELQRENLE
;
A
#
# COMPACT_ATOMS: atom_id res chain seq x y z
N ALA A 1 -16.15 11.37 -26.16
CA ALA A 1 -15.48 11.73 -24.89
C ALA A 1 -16.14 10.89 -23.83
N GLU A 2 -15.48 9.82 -23.38
CA GLU A 2 -15.99 8.98 -22.29
C GLU A 2 -16.12 9.86 -21.04
N GLY A 3 -17.35 10.00 -20.56
CA GLY A 3 -17.64 10.68 -19.31
C GLY A 3 -17.09 9.83 -18.17
N THR A 4 -15.90 10.16 -17.71
CA THR A 4 -15.37 9.61 -16.46
C THR A 4 -16.32 10.04 -15.34
N ALA A 5 -16.88 9.06 -14.62
CA ALA A 5 -17.68 9.35 -13.44
C ALA A 5 -16.89 10.28 -12.50
N PRO A 6 -17.55 11.21 -11.79
CA PRO A 6 -16.89 12.09 -10.85
C PRO A 6 -16.11 11.25 -9.81
N PRO A 7 -14.91 11.69 -9.40
CA PRO A 7 -14.12 10.98 -8.41
C PRO A 7 -14.91 10.84 -7.11
N SER A 8 -14.85 9.65 -6.49
CA SER A 8 -15.60 9.36 -5.27
C SER A 8 -15.30 10.37 -4.16
N ALA A 9 -16.23 10.54 -3.24
CA ALA A 9 -16.04 11.44 -2.09
C ALA A 9 -14.74 11.12 -1.33
N HIS A 10 -14.36 9.84 -1.26
CA HIS A 10 -13.12 9.38 -0.63
C HIS A 10 -11.87 9.78 -1.41
N ALA A 11 -11.90 9.76 -2.75
CA ALA A 11 -10.79 10.22 -3.57
C ALA A 11 -10.53 11.74 -3.43
N ARG A 12 -11.52 12.51 -2.96
CA ARG A 12 -11.41 13.96 -2.70
C ARG A 12 -10.85 14.28 -1.31
N THR A 13 -10.90 13.35 -0.37
CA THR A 13 -10.35 13.52 0.98
C THR A 13 -8.82 13.41 0.95
N PRO A 14 -8.06 14.35 1.54
CA PRO A 14 -6.60 14.22 1.66
C PRO A 14 -6.21 12.89 2.31
N LEU A 15 -5.23 12.16 1.75
CA LEU A 15 -4.84 10.82 2.23
C LEU A 15 -4.53 10.76 3.73
N ARG A 16 -3.89 11.80 4.26
CA ARG A 16 -3.60 11.93 5.71
C ARG A 16 -4.83 11.89 6.62
N GLN A 17 -6.02 12.15 6.08
CA GLN A 17 -7.31 12.11 6.79
C GLN A 17 -8.10 10.83 6.52
N ARG A 18 -7.63 9.97 5.60
CA ARG A 18 -8.29 8.72 5.24
C ARG A 18 -7.86 7.60 6.19
N PHE A 19 -8.75 6.63 6.38
CA PHE A 19 -8.49 5.46 7.20
C PHE A 19 -7.38 4.59 6.58
N ASN A 20 -6.41 4.19 7.40
CA ASN A 20 -5.30 3.35 6.96
C ASN A 20 -5.61 1.86 7.20
N TYR A 21 -6.04 1.16 6.16
CA TYR A 21 -6.30 -0.29 6.20
C TYR A 21 -5.03 -1.15 6.26
N GLY A 22 -3.84 -0.56 6.09
CA GLY A 22 -2.55 -1.21 6.25
C GLY A 22 -2.02 -1.23 7.69
N ALA A 23 -2.73 -0.58 8.63
CA ALA A 23 -2.30 -0.50 10.01
C ALA A 23 -2.56 -1.80 10.79
N PHE A 24 -1.63 -2.15 11.69
CA PHE A 24 -1.80 -3.28 12.61
C PHE A 24 -3.05 -3.13 13.48
N ASP A 25 -3.30 -1.93 14.01
CA ASP A 25 -4.47 -1.64 14.86
C ASP A 25 -5.80 -1.67 14.09
N ALA A 26 -5.75 -1.52 12.76
CA ALA A 26 -6.90 -1.74 11.88
C ALA A 26 -7.17 -3.23 11.63
N GLY A 27 -6.26 -4.13 12.05
CA GLY A 27 -6.34 -5.58 11.85
C GLY A 27 -5.49 -6.13 10.70
N ALA A 28 -4.67 -5.28 10.05
CA ALA A 28 -3.74 -5.72 9.02
C ALA A 28 -2.63 -6.61 9.61
N ARG A 29 -2.20 -7.61 8.84
CA ARG A 29 -1.23 -8.62 9.30
C ARG A 29 -0.17 -8.90 8.24
N LEU A 30 1.07 -9.05 8.68
CA LEU A 30 2.13 -9.60 7.83
C LEU A 30 1.88 -11.09 7.64
N VAL A 31 1.81 -11.54 6.39
CA VAL A 31 1.56 -12.94 6.04
C VAL A 31 2.84 -13.65 5.65
N ALA A 32 3.71 -12.97 4.90
CA ALA A 32 4.99 -13.50 4.47
C ALA A 32 5.98 -12.39 4.12
N SER A 33 7.26 -12.70 4.11
CA SER A 33 8.33 -11.85 3.62
C SER A 33 9.43 -12.69 2.97
N ASN A 34 10.35 -12.05 2.25
CA ASN A 34 11.57 -12.73 1.83
C ASN A 34 12.39 -13.21 3.04
N PRO A 35 13.17 -14.31 2.93
CA PRO A 35 13.88 -14.93 4.06
C PRO A 35 14.89 -14.02 4.76
N GLU A 36 15.48 -13.08 4.04
CA GLU A 36 16.50 -12.16 4.56
C GLU A 36 15.91 -10.97 5.31
N ALA A 37 14.58 -10.78 5.24
CA ALA A 37 13.91 -9.68 5.91
C ALA A 37 13.92 -9.89 7.44
N LYS A 38 14.28 -8.84 8.18
CA LYS A 38 14.15 -8.78 9.63
C LYS A 38 13.09 -7.75 10.01
N SER A 39 12.34 -8.02 11.07
CA SER A 39 11.30 -7.13 11.60
C SER A 39 10.28 -6.69 10.54
N ALA A 40 9.94 -7.56 9.59
CA ALA A 40 9.08 -7.20 8.45
C ALA A 40 7.70 -6.66 8.85
N SER A 41 7.16 -7.07 10.00
CA SER A 41 5.87 -6.59 10.50
C SER A 41 5.90 -5.15 11.03
N ALA A 42 7.09 -4.56 11.21
CA ALA A 42 7.22 -3.17 11.67
C ALA A 42 6.53 -2.17 10.73
N ILE A 43 6.44 -2.49 9.43
CA ILE A 43 5.81 -1.65 8.41
C ILE A 43 4.32 -1.36 8.68
N LEU A 44 3.67 -2.14 9.54
CA LEU A 44 2.24 -2.01 9.85
C LEU A 44 1.98 -1.15 11.09
N LYS A 45 3.01 -0.83 11.89
CA LYS A 45 2.85 -0.17 13.20
C LYS A 45 2.90 1.36 13.13
N GLY A 46 3.59 1.91 12.13
CA GLY A 46 3.80 3.36 12.03
C GLY A 46 4.70 3.96 13.13
N ASP A 47 5.46 3.13 13.84
CA ASP A 47 6.49 3.59 14.77
C ASP A 47 7.70 4.10 13.98
N ARG A 48 8.19 5.29 14.33
CA ARG A 48 9.33 5.94 13.65
C ARG A 48 10.65 5.24 13.94
N ASP A 49 10.74 4.55 15.08
CA ASP A 49 11.96 3.87 15.53
C ASP A 49 11.98 2.38 15.12
N GLN A 50 10.91 1.89 14.51
CA GLN A 50 10.83 0.51 13.98
C GLN A 50 10.75 0.51 12.46
N TYR A 51 11.43 -0.44 11.84
CA TYR A 51 11.42 -0.62 10.39
C TYR A 51 11.70 -2.07 10.02
N MET A 52 11.24 -2.45 8.83
CA MET A 52 11.73 -3.64 8.17
C MET A 52 13.15 -3.38 7.69
N LEU A 53 14.05 -4.33 7.95
CA LEU A 53 15.44 -4.31 7.50
C LEU A 53 15.66 -5.45 6.50
N ASN A 54 16.37 -5.17 5.41
CA ASN A 54 16.70 -6.17 4.41
C ASN A 54 18.08 -5.88 3.78
N PRO A 55 18.93 -6.88 3.48
CA PRO A 55 20.08 -6.66 2.62
C PRO A 55 19.64 -6.10 1.28
N CYS A 56 20.24 -5.00 0.84
CA CYS A 56 19.83 -4.33 -0.40
C CYS A 56 20.01 -5.21 -1.64
N ALA A 57 20.99 -6.11 -1.63
CA ALA A 57 21.26 -7.09 -2.70
C ALA A 57 20.20 -8.22 -2.79
N ALA A 58 19.35 -8.39 -1.77
CA ALA A 58 18.31 -9.42 -1.78
C ALA A 58 17.13 -9.05 -2.69
N ARG A 59 16.37 -10.08 -3.10
CA ARG A 59 15.05 -9.90 -3.73
C ARG A 59 14.01 -9.60 -2.66
N LYS A 60 13.87 -8.32 -2.35
CA LYS A 60 13.05 -7.79 -1.24
C LYS A 60 11.56 -7.83 -1.56
N TRP A 61 10.77 -8.49 -0.72
CA TRP A 61 9.31 -8.48 -0.82
C TRP A 61 8.62 -8.78 0.51
N VAL A 62 7.39 -8.31 0.63
CA VAL A 62 6.48 -8.60 1.76
C VAL A 62 5.07 -8.83 1.25
N VAL A 63 4.30 -9.63 1.97
CA VAL A 63 2.88 -9.86 1.75
C VAL A 63 2.11 -9.47 3.01
N VAL A 64 1.11 -8.62 2.84
CA VAL A 64 0.24 -8.10 3.90
C VAL A 64 -1.19 -8.53 3.62
N ALA A 65 -1.89 -9.02 4.65
CA ALA A 65 -3.34 -9.20 4.64
C ALA A 65 -4.00 -7.94 5.17
N LEU A 66 -4.99 -7.43 4.45
CA LEU A 66 -5.87 -6.35 4.88
C LEU A 66 -6.95 -6.88 5.83
N PRO A 67 -7.60 -6.00 6.63
CA PRO A 67 -8.62 -6.41 7.61
C PRO A 67 -9.95 -6.82 6.99
N GLU A 68 -10.32 -6.23 5.84
CA GLU A 68 -11.43 -6.64 4.94
C GLU A 68 -10.99 -6.61 3.47
N ASP A 69 -11.92 -6.78 2.52
CA ASP A 69 -11.65 -6.55 1.10
C ASP A 69 -11.71 -5.06 0.83
N ILE A 70 -10.64 -4.49 0.27
CA ILE A 70 -10.50 -3.06 0.05
C ILE A 70 -10.30 -2.79 -1.43
N LYS A 71 -11.08 -1.87 -2.00
CA LYS A 71 -10.83 -1.29 -3.32
C LYS A 71 -9.71 -0.27 -3.16
N VAL A 72 -8.48 -0.73 -3.29
CA VAL A 72 -7.29 0.08 -3.03
C VAL A 72 -7.16 1.12 -4.13
N ASP A 73 -7.05 2.39 -3.75
CA ASP A 73 -6.88 3.51 -4.68
C ASP A 73 -5.57 4.28 -4.47
N ALA A 74 -4.96 4.15 -3.29
CA ALA A 74 -3.72 4.79 -2.96
C ALA A 74 -2.97 4.05 -1.85
N VAL A 75 -1.66 4.18 -1.84
CA VAL A 75 -0.82 3.74 -0.73
C VAL A 75 0.21 4.81 -0.40
N SER A 76 0.71 4.81 0.83
CA SER A 76 1.82 5.68 1.24
C SER A 76 2.97 4.82 1.79
N LEU A 77 4.19 5.14 1.38
CA LEU A 77 5.41 4.53 1.93
C LEU A 77 6.21 5.57 2.69
N SER A 78 6.71 5.18 3.87
CA SER A 78 7.58 6.02 4.69
C SER A 78 8.86 5.28 5.03
N ASN A 79 10.00 5.95 4.96
CA ASN A 79 11.28 5.47 5.45
C ASN A 79 11.95 6.53 6.32
N HIS A 80 11.96 6.32 7.63
CA HIS A 80 12.51 7.26 8.60
C HIS A 80 13.98 6.97 8.95
N GLU A 81 14.54 5.84 8.49
CA GLU A 81 15.94 5.49 8.76
C GLU A 81 16.89 6.34 7.92
N LEU A 82 17.80 7.05 8.60
CA LEU A 82 18.71 8.02 8.01
C LEU A 82 19.88 7.35 7.29
N PHE A 83 20.37 6.23 7.82
CA PHE A 83 21.63 5.59 7.40
C PHE A 83 21.44 4.40 6.46
N ALA A 84 20.20 4.06 6.09
CA ALA A 84 19.89 2.96 5.19
C ALA A 84 19.33 3.45 3.85
N SER A 85 19.49 2.65 2.80
CA SER A 85 19.02 3.06 1.47
C SER A 85 17.50 3.05 1.42
N SER A 86 16.95 4.10 0.80
CA SER A 86 15.53 4.19 0.45
C SER A 86 15.23 3.35 -0.79
N VAL A 87 13.99 2.87 -0.90
CA VAL A 87 13.49 2.22 -2.12
C VAL A 87 13.47 3.23 -3.28
N HIS A 88 13.75 2.75 -4.49
CA HIS A 88 13.61 3.54 -5.72
C HIS A 88 12.42 3.00 -6.53
N GLU A 89 12.62 2.01 -7.39
CA GLU A 89 11.52 1.36 -8.09
C GLU A 89 10.89 0.28 -7.22
N TRP A 90 9.57 0.20 -7.23
CA TRP A 90 8.83 -0.84 -6.54
C TRP A 90 7.49 -1.14 -7.22
N GLN A 91 6.92 -2.29 -6.88
CA GLN A 91 5.68 -2.78 -7.48
C GLN A 91 4.70 -3.20 -6.38
N LEU A 92 3.45 -2.79 -6.56
CA LEU A 92 2.32 -3.24 -5.76
C LEU A 92 1.51 -4.28 -6.55
N LEU A 93 1.28 -5.42 -5.92
CA LEU A 93 0.45 -6.49 -6.46
C LEU A 93 -0.70 -6.78 -5.50
N GLY A 94 -1.85 -7.18 -6.05
CA GLY A 94 -3.04 -7.54 -5.28
C GLY A 94 -3.49 -8.97 -5.51
N SER A 95 -4.26 -9.49 -4.54
CA SER A 95 -5.01 -10.75 -4.65
C SER A 95 -6.22 -10.75 -3.71
N MET A 96 -7.28 -11.47 -4.08
CA MET A 96 -8.41 -11.78 -3.19
C MET A 96 -8.18 -13.02 -2.31
N LYS A 97 -7.17 -13.84 -2.63
CA LYS A 97 -6.89 -15.12 -1.95
C LYS A 97 -5.40 -15.27 -1.62
N TYR A 98 -5.12 -15.99 -0.53
CA TYR A 98 -3.77 -16.38 -0.15
C TYR A 98 -3.79 -17.78 0.50
N PRO A 99 -2.80 -18.66 0.23
CA PRO A 99 -1.69 -18.47 -0.71
C PRO A 99 -2.19 -18.42 -2.18
N THR A 100 -1.45 -17.73 -3.03
CA THR A 100 -1.74 -17.63 -4.48
C THR A 100 -0.46 -17.46 -5.28
N GLU A 101 -0.47 -17.99 -6.50
CA GLU A 101 0.51 -17.68 -7.55
C GLU A 101 0.02 -16.59 -8.51
N LEU A 102 -1.31 -16.38 -8.55
CA LEU A 102 -1.97 -15.42 -9.41
C LEU A 102 -2.10 -14.09 -8.67
N TRP A 103 -1.15 -13.20 -8.93
CA TRP A 103 -1.14 -11.82 -8.46
C TRP A 103 -1.45 -10.90 -9.63
N PHE A 104 -2.41 -9.99 -9.47
CA PHE A 104 -2.63 -8.92 -10.44
C PHE A 104 -1.84 -7.66 -10.06
N GLU A 105 -1.42 -6.90 -11.06
CA GLU A 105 -0.69 -5.66 -10.83
C GLU A 105 -1.64 -4.53 -10.43
N LEU A 106 -1.33 -3.87 -9.31
CA LEU A 106 -2.00 -2.65 -8.86
C LEU A 106 -1.23 -1.40 -9.31
N GLY A 107 0.09 -1.52 -9.46
CA GLY A 107 0.93 -0.48 -10.05
C GLY A 107 2.42 -0.74 -9.90
N LYS A 108 3.19 0.05 -10.65
CA LYS A 108 4.63 0.22 -10.51
C LYS A 108 4.92 1.69 -10.28
N PHE A 109 5.85 1.95 -9.37
CA PHE A 109 6.09 3.30 -8.89
C PHE A 109 7.59 3.53 -8.70
N GLU A 110 7.97 4.80 -8.79
CA GLU A 110 9.30 5.28 -8.45
C GLU A 110 9.16 6.18 -7.22
N ALA A 111 9.86 5.84 -6.14
CA ALA A 111 9.97 6.68 -4.96
C ALA A 111 11.18 7.60 -5.08
N ALA A 112 11.05 8.85 -4.66
CA ALA A 112 12.18 9.76 -4.52
C ALA A 112 13.07 9.32 -3.35
N ASP A 113 14.36 9.70 -3.37
CA ASP A 113 15.22 9.55 -2.19
C ASP A 113 14.85 10.59 -1.14
N SER A 114 13.78 10.29 -0.39
CA SER A 114 13.20 11.16 0.61
C SER A 114 12.92 10.37 1.88
N LYS A 115 13.05 11.05 3.02
CA LYS A 115 12.70 10.53 4.35
C LYS A 115 11.28 10.92 4.78
N GLN A 116 10.59 11.70 3.95
CA GLN A 116 9.18 12.03 4.17
C GLN A 116 8.29 10.90 3.64
N PRO A 117 7.07 10.72 4.19
CA PRO A 117 6.06 9.87 3.59
C PRO A 117 5.81 10.26 2.13
N GLN A 118 5.67 9.27 1.26
CA GLN A 118 5.41 9.44 -0.16
C GLN A 118 4.13 8.71 -0.54
N ASP A 119 3.22 9.45 -1.17
CA ASP A 119 1.91 8.95 -1.58
C ASP A 119 1.93 8.50 -3.03
N PHE A 120 1.32 7.36 -3.30
CA PHE A 120 1.26 6.72 -4.61
C PHE A 120 -0.20 6.41 -4.94
N ILE A 121 -0.75 7.18 -5.87
CA ILE A 121 -2.13 7.01 -6.33
C ILE A 121 -2.16 5.98 -7.45
N LEU A 122 -3.04 4.98 -7.33
CA LEU A 122 -3.22 3.96 -8.36
C LEU A 122 -4.04 4.54 -9.51
N THR A 123 -3.58 4.33 -10.74
CA THR A 123 -4.33 4.76 -11.94
C THR A 123 -5.66 4.00 -12.08
N GLN A 124 -5.68 2.75 -11.64
CA GLN A 124 -6.88 1.90 -11.67
C GLN A 124 -7.07 1.26 -10.29
N PRO A 125 -7.95 1.83 -9.44
CA PRO A 125 -8.31 1.23 -8.17
C PRO A 125 -8.90 -0.18 -8.35
N ASN A 126 -8.54 -1.10 -7.47
CA ASN A 126 -9.01 -2.49 -7.59
C ASN A 126 -9.13 -3.17 -6.22
N TRP A 127 -10.02 -4.16 -6.14
CA TRP A 127 -10.28 -4.93 -4.93
C TRP A 127 -9.13 -5.86 -4.59
N ALA A 128 -8.63 -5.78 -3.36
CA ALA A 128 -7.64 -6.70 -2.84
C ALA A 128 -7.92 -7.03 -1.36
N ARG A 129 -7.65 -8.30 -1.01
CA ARG A 129 -7.59 -8.81 0.37
C ARG A 129 -6.16 -8.92 0.86
N TYR A 130 -5.24 -9.19 -0.07
CA TYR A 130 -3.81 -9.37 0.16
C TYR A 130 -3.03 -8.48 -0.79
N LEU A 131 -2.00 -7.82 -0.26
CA LEU A 131 -1.08 -6.99 -1.02
C LEU A 131 0.31 -7.60 -0.97
N LYS A 132 1.00 -7.62 -2.10
CA LYS A 132 2.41 -7.99 -2.18
C LYS A 132 3.21 -6.80 -2.69
N LEU A 133 4.12 -6.31 -1.84
CA LEU A 133 5.06 -5.26 -2.19
C LEU A 133 6.37 -5.89 -2.62
N ARG A 134 6.89 -5.48 -3.77
CA ARG A 134 8.21 -5.86 -4.27
C ARG A 134 9.08 -4.62 -4.36
N LEU A 135 10.17 -4.57 -3.59
CA LEU A 135 11.12 -3.45 -3.61
C LEU A 135 12.22 -3.80 -4.63
N ILE A 136 12.08 -3.27 -5.84
CA ILE A 136 12.84 -3.70 -7.03
C ILE A 136 14.26 -3.14 -6.97
N SER A 137 14.38 -1.80 -6.82
CA SER A 137 15.67 -1.10 -6.76
C SER A 137 15.71 -0.13 -5.57
N HIS A 138 16.86 0.50 -5.36
CA HIS A 138 17.16 1.37 -4.22
C HIS A 138 18.19 2.43 -4.63
N HIS A 139 18.17 3.59 -3.98
CA HIS A 139 18.93 4.78 -4.42
C HIS A 139 20.43 4.73 -4.13
N ARG A 140 20.80 4.25 -2.95
CA ARG A 140 22.16 4.38 -2.42
C ARG A 140 22.84 3.02 -2.35
N THR A 141 24.15 2.99 -2.14
CA THR A 141 24.95 1.76 -2.15
C THR A 141 25.15 1.16 -0.76
N GLU A 142 24.31 1.52 0.21
CA GLU A 142 24.37 0.94 1.55
C GLU A 142 24.07 -0.55 1.54
N HIS A 143 24.59 -1.26 2.55
CA HIS A 143 24.37 -2.70 2.67
C HIS A 143 22.90 -3.06 2.94
N TYR A 144 22.19 -2.19 3.68
CA TYR A 144 20.82 -2.42 4.12
C TYR A 144 19.84 -1.41 3.56
N CYS A 145 18.66 -1.92 3.24
CA CYS A 145 17.49 -1.21 2.74
C CYS A 145 16.40 -1.32 3.80
N THR A 146 15.68 -0.24 4.05
CA THR A 146 14.65 -0.17 5.08
C THR A 146 13.32 0.33 4.55
N LEU A 147 12.25 -0.07 5.23
CA LEU A 147 10.92 0.49 5.07
C LEU A 147 10.29 0.61 6.45
N SER A 148 9.86 1.81 6.84
CA SER A 148 9.30 2.07 8.17
C SER A 148 7.79 1.87 8.20
N GLN A 149 7.07 2.24 7.13
CA GLN A 149 5.62 2.14 7.12
C GLN A 149 5.06 1.91 5.72
N LEU A 150 4.01 1.08 5.66
CA LEU A 150 3.04 1.00 4.57
C LEU A 150 1.69 1.48 5.09
N SER A 151 1.11 2.47 4.43
CA SER A 151 -0.29 2.85 4.61
C SER A 151 -1.09 2.49 3.37
N VAL A 152 -2.30 1.97 3.56
CA VAL A 152 -3.19 1.52 2.47
C VAL A 152 -4.52 2.24 2.59
N TYR A 153 -4.95 2.85 1.49
CA TYR A 153 -6.19 3.62 1.41
C TYR A 153 -7.08 3.08 0.29
N GLY A 154 -8.38 3.22 0.50
CA GLY A 154 -9.37 2.72 -0.43
C GLY A 154 -10.79 2.88 0.10
N GLN A 155 -11.67 2.01 -0.39
CA GLN A 155 -13.07 1.88 0.00
C GLN A 155 -13.35 0.43 0.41
N THR A 156 -14.19 0.24 1.42
CA THR A 156 -14.77 -1.08 1.73
C THR A 156 -15.91 -1.39 0.77
N VAL A 157 -16.34 -2.65 0.73
CA VAL A 157 -17.54 -3.06 -0.02
C VAL A 157 -18.77 -2.28 0.44
N MET A 158 -18.86 -1.96 1.74
CA MET A 158 -19.96 -1.18 2.29
C MET A 158 -19.93 0.27 1.81
N ASP A 159 -18.74 0.88 1.73
CA ASP A 159 -18.60 2.26 1.23
C ASP A 159 -18.99 2.35 -0.26
N ASP A 160 -18.51 1.40 -1.07
CA ASP A 160 -18.81 1.34 -2.51
C ASP A 160 -20.32 1.11 -2.76
N PHE A 161 -20.97 0.26 -1.95
CA PHE A 161 -22.41 0.04 -2.02
C PHE A 161 -23.21 1.27 -1.57
N ALA A 162 -22.82 1.92 -0.47
CA ALA A 162 -23.48 3.13 0.02
C ALA A 162 -23.41 4.28 -1.01
N GLU A 163 -22.24 4.46 -1.64
CA GLU A 163 -22.05 5.44 -2.72
C GLU A 163 -22.92 5.11 -3.94
N ALA A 164 -23.00 3.84 -4.35
CA ALA A 164 -23.86 3.42 -5.46
C ALA A 164 -25.35 3.68 -5.17
N MET A 165 -25.82 3.43 -3.95
CA MET A 165 -27.21 3.71 -3.56
C MET A 165 -27.52 5.20 -3.56
N GLU A 166 -26.61 6.05 -3.07
CA GLU A 166 -26.81 7.49 -3.05
C GLU A 166 -26.89 8.07 -4.46
N LEU A 167 -26.01 7.63 -5.36
CA LEU A 167 -26.07 8.01 -6.77
C LEU A 167 -27.37 7.55 -7.43
N GLN A 168 -27.88 6.37 -7.08
CA GLN A 168 -29.18 5.92 -7.57
C GLN A 168 -30.31 6.83 -7.07
N ARG A 169 -30.28 7.23 -5.79
CA ARG A 169 -31.26 8.16 -5.21
C ARG A 169 -31.24 9.50 -5.92
N GLU A 170 -30.07 10.09 -6.13
CA GLU A 170 -29.90 11.37 -6.82
C GLU A 170 -30.36 11.33 -8.28
N ASN A 171 -30.16 10.21 -8.99
CA ASN A 171 -30.64 10.07 -10.37
C ASN A 171 -32.16 9.87 -10.49
N LEU A 172 -32.84 9.55 -9.38
CA LEU A 172 -34.28 9.37 -9.31
C LEU A 172 -35.02 10.65 -8.87
N GLU A 173 -34.31 11.66 -8.40
CA GLU A 173 -34.80 13.00 -8.02
C GLU A 173 -34.66 14.01 -9.18
#